data_AF-A0A7S3GFE6-F1
#
_entry.id   AF-A0A7S3GFE6-F1
#
_cell.length_a   1.000
_cell.length_b   1.000
_cell.length_c   1.000
_cell.angle_alpha   90.00
_cell.angle_beta   90.00
_cell.angle_gamma   90.00
#
_symmetry.space_group_name_H-M   'P 1'
#
loop_
_entity.id
_entity.type
_entity.pdbx_description
1 polymer ?
#
loop_
_entity_poly.entity_id
_entity_poly.type
_entity_poly.pdbx_seq_one_letter_code
_entity_poly.pdbx_strand_id
1 'polypeptide(L)'
;FRALSQRAISAFSSSVYVQAFDLIDSTRGTRGTNCQTVIVFLTDGDAEDPSSIISARNTQDIGATIFSFTLGSGASVAVPSRIAEENNGLYSHIDDNGDLL
;
A
#
# COMPACT_ATOMS: atom_id res chain seq x y z
N PHE A 1 -2.72 17.06 16.67
CA PHE A 1 -2.62 16.23 15.46
C PHE A 1 -1.16 16.14 15.06
N ARG A 2 -0.51 14.99 15.28
CA ARG A 2 0.90 14.79 14.94
C ARG A 2 1.00 14.29 13.50
N ALA A 3 1.92 14.88 12.75
CA ALA A 3 2.15 14.64 11.34
C ALA A 3 2.31 13.14 11.02
N LEU A 4 1.52 12.66 10.07
CA LEU A 4 1.86 11.46 9.30
C LEU A 4 2.94 11.88 8.31
N SER A 5 4.09 11.21 8.34
CA SER A 5 5.12 11.34 7.31
C SER A 5 4.57 10.76 6.01
N GLN A 6 3.88 11.60 5.24
CA GLN A 6 3.23 11.20 3.99
C GLN A 6 4.20 11.43 2.85
N ARG A 7 5.03 10.41 2.56
CA ARG A 7 5.60 10.25 1.22
C ARG A 7 4.62 9.38 0.45
N ALA A 8 3.60 10.01 -0.11
CA ALA A 8 2.68 9.34 -1.03
C ALA A 8 3.48 8.93 -2.26
N ILE A 9 3.54 7.62 -2.54
CA ILE A 9 4.12 7.10 -3.77
C ILE A 9 2.93 6.78 -4.68
N SER A 10 2.75 7.58 -5.72
CA SER A 10 1.58 7.58 -6.61
C SER A 10 1.76 6.67 -7.82
N ALA A 11 1.92 5.36 -7.61
CA ALA A 11 1.80 4.37 -8.70
C ALA A 11 1.60 2.95 -8.13
N PHE A 12 0.57 2.23 -8.58
CA PHE A 12 0.38 0.82 -8.23
C PHE A 12 1.27 -0.01 -9.15
N SER A 13 2.58 0.08 -8.93
CA SER A 13 3.59 -0.61 -9.71
C SER A 13 4.54 -1.40 -8.81
N SER A 14 5.17 -2.41 -9.39
CA SER A 14 6.13 -3.26 -8.69
C SER A 14 7.24 -2.44 -8.00
N SER A 15 7.73 -1.38 -8.63
CA SER A 15 8.83 -0.55 -8.08
C SER A 15 8.44 0.21 -6.81
N VAL A 16 7.15 0.54 -6.64
CA VAL A 16 6.65 1.25 -5.45
C VAL A 16 6.57 0.33 -4.24
N TYR A 17 6.18 -0.92 -4.45
CA TYR A 17 6.21 -1.93 -3.39
C TYR A 17 7.64 -2.21 -2.93
N VAL A 18 8.60 -2.29 -3.85
CA VAL A 18 10.03 -2.39 -3.48
C VAL A 18 10.44 -1.21 -2.61
N GLN A 19 10.14 0.02 -3.01
CA GLN A 19 10.45 1.21 -2.22
C GLN A 19 9.81 1.22 -0.83
N ALA A 20 8.55 0.77 -0.72
CA ALA A 20 7.86 0.68 0.57
C ALA A 20 8.57 -0.29 1.52
N PHE A 21 8.97 -1.47 1.03
CA PHE A 21 9.72 -2.44 1.83
C PHE A 21 11.14 -1.97 2.15
N ASP A 22 11.82 -1.31 1.23
CA ASP A 22 13.15 -0.75 1.48
C ASP A 22 13.11 0.36 2.55
N LEU A 23 12.05 1.16 2.56
CA LEU A 23 11.80 2.14 3.62
C LEU A 23 11.58 1.44 4.96
N ILE A 24 10.75 0.39 5.01
CA ILE A 24 10.54 -0.40 6.23
C ILE A 24 11.88 -0.93 6.74
N ASP A 25 12.68 -1.53 5.86
CA ASP A 25 13.98 -2.09 6.20
C ASP A 25 14.96 -1.05 6.74
N SER A 26 14.99 0.14 6.14
CA SER A 26 15.83 1.25 6.61
C SER A 26 15.50 1.74 8.03
N THR A 27 14.30 1.43 8.54
CA THR A 27 13.81 1.87 9.86
C THR A 27 13.84 0.78 10.94
N ARG A 28 14.27 -0.45 10.60
CA ARG A 28 14.19 -1.59 11.55
C ARG A 28 14.97 -1.35 12.85
N GLY A 29 16.11 -0.68 12.80
CA GLY A 29 16.94 -0.38 13.97
C GLY A 29 16.41 0.75 14.86
N THR A 30 15.42 1.50 14.41
CA THR A 30 14.85 2.66 15.13
C THR A 30 13.39 2.47 15.53
N ARG A 31 12.78 1.33 15.17
CA ARG A 31 11.41 0.97 15.55
C ARG A 31 11.33 0.51 17.00
N GLY A 32 10.30 0.97 17.71
CA GLY A 32 9.98 0.48 19.05
C GLY A 32 9.50 -0.99 19.01
N THR A 33 9.60 -1.69 20.13
CA THR A 33 9.35 -3.15 20.24
C THR A 33 7.90 -3.59 20.03
N ASN A 34 6.95 -2.65 19.86
CA ASN A 34 5.52 -2.93 19.69
C ASN A 34 4.88 -2.20 18.49
N CYS A 35 5.67 -1.80 17.50
CA CYS A 35 5.14 -1.10 16.33
C CYS A 35 4.60 -2.09 15.29
N GLN A 36 3.31 -1.96 14.94
CA GLN A 36 2.73 -2.63 13.78
C GLN A 36 3.21 -1.96 12.50
N THR A 37 3.50 -2.77 11.47
CA THR A 37 3.79 -2.26 10.13
C THR A 37 2.49 -2.13 9.35
N VAL A 38 2.27 -0.95 8.77
CA VAL A 38 1.14 -0.70 7.89
C VAL A 38 1.66 -0.11 6.58
N ILE A 39 1.16 -0.61 5.47
CA ILE A 39 1.32 -0.02 4.15
C ILE A 39 -0.04 0.49 3.72
N VAL A 40 -0.13 1.77 3.37
CA VAL A 40 -1.32 2.36 2.75
C VAL A 40 -0.99 2.64 1.30
N PHE A 41 -1.79 2.07 0.42
CA PHE A 41 -1.65 2.20 -1.01
C PHE A 41 -2.86 2.96 -1.59
N LEU A 42 -2.62 3.91 -2.50
CA LEU A 42 -3.64 4.77 -3.12
C LEU A 42 -3.34 4.93 -4.62
N THR A 43 -4.31 4.68 -5.49
CA THR A 43 -4.20 4.90 -6.96
C THR A 43 -5.49 5.47 -7.53
N ASP A 44 -5.37 6.29 -8.57
CA ASP A 44 -6.46 6.84 -9.39
C ASP A 44 -6.55 6.17 -10.77
N GLY A 45 -5.70 5.19 -11.05
CA GLY A 45 -5.60 4.57 -12.37
C GLY A 45 -5.27 3.08 -12.32
N ASP A 46 -4.48 2.63 -13.29
CA ASP A 46 -4.12 1.23 -13.46
C ASP A 46 -3.32 0.67 -12.28
N ALA A 47 -3.38 -0.66 -12.15
CA ALA A 47 -2.71 -1.41 -11.10
C ALA A 47 -2.03 -2.67 -11.68
N GLU A 48 -0.70 -2.69 -11.63
CA GLU A 48 0.10 -3.90 -11.88
C GLU A 48 0.01 -4.86 -10.71
N ASP A 49 0.32 -6.15 -10.90
CA ASP A 49 0.28 -7.14 -9.82
C ASP A 49 1.59 -7.19 -9.00
N PRO A 50 1.61 -6.78 -7.71
CA PRO A 50 2.80 -6.77 -6.86
C PRO A 50 2.98 -8.07 -6.06
N SER A 51 2.16 -9.10 -6.29
CA SER A 51 2.10 -10.29 -5.43
C SER A 51 3.45 -10.98 -5.23
N SER A 52 4.30 -11.00 -6.26
CA SER A 52 5.66 -11.57 -6.18
C SER A 52 6.58 -10.81 -5.22
N ILE A 53 6.48 -9.49 -5.17
CA ILE A 53 7.28 -8.65 -4.26
C ILE A 53 6.75 -8.75 -2.85
N ILE A 54 5.42 -8.70 -2.68
CA ILE A 54 4.79 -8.80 -1.38
C ILE A 54 5.06 -10.17 -0.76
N SER A 55 4.88 -11.27 -1.51
CA SER A 55 5.18 -12.61 -1.00
C SER A 55 6.66 -12.78 -0.61
N ALA A 56 7.58 -12.14 -1.34
CA ALA A 56 9.02 -12.21 -1.03
C ALA A 56 9.43 -11.35 0.19
N ARG A 57 8.74 -10.23 0.45
CA ARG A 57 9.18 -9.21 1.42
C ARG A 57 8.28 -9.08 2.64
N ASN A 58 6.99 -9.38 2.56
CA ASN A 58 6.04 -9.30 3.67
C ASN A 58 6.12 -10.55 4.57
N THR A 59 7.33 -10.86 5.05
CA THR A 59 7.60 -11.99 5.93
C THR A 59 7.05 -11.75 7.33
N GLN A 60 7.00 -12.78 8.18
CA GLN A 60 6.51 -12.67 9.57
C GLN A 60 7.18 -11.55 10.38
N ASP A 61 8.46 -11.26 10.11
CA ASP A 61 9.20 -10.20 10.81
C ASP A 61 8.71 -8.79 10.44
N ILE A 62 8.19 -8.61 9.22
CA ILE A 62 7.61 -7.33 8.78
C ILE A 62 6.12 -7.31 9.11
N GLY A 63 5.41 -8.39 8.74
CA GLY A 63 4.00 -8.64 9.05
C GLY A 63 3.11 -7.44 8.72
N ALA A 64 3.34 -6.78 7.59
CA ALA A 64 2.65 -5.56 7.23
C ALA A 64 1.20 -5.85 6.86
N THR A 65 0.29 -5.09 7.49
CA THR A 65 -1.09 -4.96 7.01
C THR A 65 -1.12 -3.99 5.83
N ILE A 66 -1.73 -4.40 4.71
CA ILE A 66 -1.77 -3.57 3.49
C ILE A 66 -3.19 -3.07 3.25
N PHE A 67 -3.40 -1.77 3.36
CA PHE A 67 -4.65 -1.11 2.99
C PHE A 67 -4.55 -0.56 1.57
N SER A 68 -5.59 -0.76 0.78
CA SER A 68 -5.63 -0.31 -0.62
C SER A 68 -6.83 0.61 -0.84
N PHE A 69 -6.60 1.73 -1.51
CA PHE A 69 -7.65 2.68 -1.86
C PHE A 69 -7.56 3.02 -3.33
N THR A 70 -8.71 3.10 -3.99
CA THR A 70 -8.78 3.56 -5.37
C THR A 70 -9.64 4.82 -5.48
N LEU A 71 -9.24 5.77 -6.32
CA LEU A 71 -9.87 7.07 -6.48
C LEU A 71 -10.43 7.21 -7.90
N GLY A 72 -11.69 7.61 -8.00
CA GLY A 72 -12.29 7.99 -9.28
C GLY A 72 -12.63 6.82 -10.20
N SER A 73 -13.56 7.09 -11.12
CA SER A 73 -14.23 6.05 -11.90
C SER A 73 -13.34 5.26 -12.87
N GLY A 74 -12.13 5.75 -13.15
CA GLY A 74 -11.15 5.10 -14.05
C GLY A 74 -10.19 4.13 -13.35
N ALA A 75 -10.20 4.06 -12.01
CA ALA A 75 -9.19 3.28 -11.29
C ALA A 75 -9.45 1.77 -11.31
N SER A 76 -8.37 0.99 -11.40
CA SER A 76 -8.43 -0.47 -11.33
C SER A 76 -8.84 -0.94 -9.94
N VAL A 77 -9.86 -1.79 -9.85
CA VAL A 77 -10.44 -2.28 -8.58
C VAL A 77 -9.89 -3.65 -8.17
N ALA A 78 -9.72 -4.55 -9.16
CA ALA A 78 -9.49 -5.97 -8.87
C ALA A 78 -8.17 -6.24 -8.15
N VAL A 79 -7.07 -5.65 -8.62
CA VAL A 79 -5.75 -5.87 -8.01
C VAL A 79 -5.66 -5.21 -6.63
N PRO A 80 -6.03 -3.93 -6.43
CA PRO A 80 -5.97 -3.32 -5.11
C PRO A 80 -6.85 -4.02 -4.05
N SER A 81 -8.05 -4.49 -4.43
CA SER A 81 -8.93 -5.27 -3.54
C SER A 81 -8.27 -6.56 -3.09
N ARG A 82 -7.81 -7.37 -4.06
CA ARG A 82 -7.16 -8.66 -3.78
C ARG A 82 -5.94 -8.50 -2.89
N ILE A 83 -5.07 -7.52 -3.19
CA ILE A 83 -3.84 -7.30 -2.40
C ILE A 83 -4.17 -6.93 -0.94
N ALA A 84 -5.20 -6.12 -0.71
CA ALA A 84 -5.61 -5.80 0.66
C ALA A 84 -6.16 -7.03 1.39
N GLU A 85 -7.05 -7.79 0.74
CA GLU A 85 -7.63 -9.02 1.30
C GLU A 85 -6.56 -10.05 1.67
N GLU A 86 -5.59 -10.31 0.78
CA GLU A 86 -4.52 -11.29 0.98
C GLU A 86 -3.51 -10.88 2.07
N ASN A 87 -3.48 -9.61 2.46
CA ASN A 87 -2.51 -9.06 3.43
C ASN A 87 -3.18 -8.48 4.68
N ASN A 88 -4.32 -9.05 5.08
CA ASN A 88 -5.06 -8.73 6.31
C ASN A 88 -5.52 -7.27 6.42
N GLY A 89 -5.66 -6.58 5.29
CA GLY A 89 -6.07 -5.19 5.25
C GLY A 89 -7.50 -4.97 4.79
N LEU A 90 -7.79 -3.74 4.40
CA LEU A 90 -9.08 -3.29 3.88
C LEU A 90 -8.87 -2.58 2.55
N TYR A 91 -9.79 -2.84 1.64
CA TYR A 91 -9.94 -2.10 0.39
C TYR A 91 -11.14 -1.15 0.45
N SER A 92 -11.01 0.04 -0.13
CA SER A 92 -12.16 0.90 -0.43
C SER A 92 -11.97 1.64 -1.75
N HIS A 93 -13.04 1.71 -2.53
CA HIS A 93 -13.17 2.70 -3.59
C HIS A 93 -13.62 4.03 -2.99
N ILE A 94 -13.12 5.13 -3.54
CA ILE A 94 -13.50 6.49 -3.19
C ILE A 94 -13.92 7.17 -4.49
N ASP A 95 -15.23 7.38 -4.63
CA ASP A 95 -15.77 8.17 -5.73
C ASP A 95 -15.27 9.62 -5.60
N ASP A 96 -14.78 10.15 -6.71
CA ASP A 96 -14.28 11.51 -6.83
C ASP A 96 -15.35 12.48 -7.39
N ASN A 97 -16.57 11.97 -7.66
CA ASN A 97 -17.62 12.69 -8.37
C ASN A 97 -17.18 13.30 -9.73
N GLY A 98 -16.14 12.75 -10.36
CA GLY A 98 -15.58 13.25 -11.61
C GLY A 98 -14.55 14.38 -11.49
N ASP A 99 -14.03 14.65 -10.29
CA ASP A 99 -12.98 15.67 -10.07
C ASP A 99 -11.56 15.19 -10.44
N LEU A 100 -11.32 13.88 -10.54
CA LEU A 100 -10.04 13.23 -10.86
C LEU A 100 -10.24 12.29 -12.08
N LEU A 101 -10.13 12.86 -13.28
CA LEU A 101 -10.18 12.15 -14.57
C LEU A 101 -8.80 12.11 -15.25
#